data_AF-A0A4Q7ZDV2-F1
#
_entry.id   AF-A0A4Q7ZDV2-F1
#
_cell.length_a   1.000
_cell.length_b   1.000
_cell.length_c   1.000
_cell.angle_alpha   90.00
_cell.angle_beta   90.00
_cell.angle_gamma   90.00
#
_symmetry.space_group_name_H-M   'P 1'
#
loop_
_entity.id
_entity.type
_entity.pdbx_description
1 polymer ?
#
loop_
_entity_poly.entity_id
_entity_poly.type
_entity_poly.pdbx_seq_one_letter_code
_entity_poly.pdbx_strand_id
1 'polypeptide(L)'
;MSARGMLSVVGTAVGGLIGWPADQPPPADPDALRELFGDLGVAVGPDERDLSAAVRSFQARSGLAEDGVAGPRTVHRLVRSAAQARDLRGFRAA
;
A
#
# COMPACT_ATOMS: atom_id res chain seq x y z
N MET A 1 7.05 8.13 19.97
CA MET A 1 5.94 8.72 19.19
C MET A 1 5.60 7.71 18.10
N SER A 2 4.57 6.89 18.32
CA SER A 2 4.31 5.68 17.54
C SER A 2 3.56 5.96 16.24
N ALA A 3 3.92 5.23 15.18
CA ALA A 3 3.42 5.24 13.80
C ALA A 3 1.89 5.00 13.62
N ARG A 4 1.09 5.03 14.68
CA ARG A 4 -0.37 4.83 14.64
C ARG A 4 -1.15 6.04 14.11
N GLY A 5 -0.50 7.17 13.85
CA GLY A 5 -1.15 8.39 13.36
C GLY A 5 -1.30 8.52 11.84
N MET A 6 -0.64 7.68 11.03
CA MET A 6 -0.46 7.94 9.59
C MET A 6 -1.24 7.01 8.65
N LEU A 7 -2.02 6.07 9.19
CA LEU A 7 -2.93 5.20 8.41
C LEU A 7 -4.31 5.85 8.18
N SER A 8 -4.43 7.17 8.32
CA SER A 8 -5.71 7.89 8.25
C SER A 8 -6.06 8.48 6.87
N VAL A 9 -5.57 7.90 5.76
CA VAL A 9 -5.96 8.35 4.41
C VAL A 9 -6.56 7.21 3.59
N VAL A 10 -7.53 6.51 4.19
CA VAL A 10 -8.62 5.90 3.43
C VAL A 10 -9.92 6.52 3.92
N GLY A 11 -10.38 7.53 3.19
CA GLY A 11 -11.70 8.13 3.33
C GLY A 11 -11.78 9.23 4.37
N THR A 12 -11.51 10.48 3.98
CA THR A 12 -12.33 11.68 4.26
C THR A 12 -11.61 12.87 3.63
N ALA A 13 -12.30 13.61 2.78
CA ALA A 13 -11.85 14.88 2.24
C ALA A 13 -11.52 15.86 3.37
N VAL A 14 -10.24 16.14 3.61
CA VAL A 14 -9.78 17.32 4.35
C VAL A 14 -8.48 17.83 3.73
N GLY A 15 -8.51 19.06 3.25
CA GLY A 15 -7.42 20.01 3.50
C GLY A 15 -6.35 20.17 2.42
N GLY A 16 -6.58 21.11 1.52
CA GLY A 16 -5.51 21.86 0.86
C GLY A 16 -4.72 22.74 1.85
N LEU A 17 -3.95 22.14 2.76
CA LEU A 17 -3.11 22.85 3.74
C LEU A 17 -1.64 22.45 3.73
N ILE A 18 -1.23 21.52 2.87
CA ILE A 18 0.18 21.33 2.54
C ILE A 18 0.22 21.25 1.02
N GLY A 19 0.98 22.13 0.38
CA GLY A 19 1.10 22.20 -1.07
C GLY A 19 1.61 20.89 -1.62
N TRP A 20 0.68 19.99 -1.96
CA TRP A 20 0.99 18.79 -2.70
C TRP A 20 1.03 19.18 -4.17
N PRO A 21 2.15 19.04 -4.90
CA PRO A 21 2.13 19.21 -6.35
C PRO A 21 1.12 18.20 -6.90
N ALA A 22 0.02 18.70 -7.45
CA ALA A 22 -1.15 17.95 -7.88
C ALA A 22 -0.85 16.83 -8.90
N ASP A 23 0.38 16.74 -9.38
CA ASP A 23 0.87 15.78 -10.37
C ASP A 23 1.42 14.47 -9.78
N GLN A 24 1.81 14.40 -8.51
CA GLN A 24 2.27 13.14 -7.93
C GLN A 24 1.99 13.06 -6.43
N PRO A 25 0.87 12.44 -5.98
CA PRO A 25 0.62 12.13 -4.57
C PRO A 25 1.83 11.41 -3.94
N PRO A 26 2.04 11.53 -2.61
CA PRO A 26 3.21 10.93 -1.99
C PRO A 26 3.24 9.45 -2.34
N PRO A 27 4.42 8.89 -2.66
CA PRO A 27 4.56 7.45 -2.54
C PRO A 27 4.04 7.07 -1.15
N ALA A 28 3.15 6.07 -1.08
CA ALA A 28 2.67 5.59 0.20
C ALA A 28 3.86 5.24 1.09
N ASP A 29 3.71 5.49 2.39
CA ASP A 29 4.72 5.17 3.41
C ASP A 29 5.29 3.76 3.18
N PRO A 30 6.62 3.62 2.95
CA PRO A 30 7.25 2.34 2.66
C PRO A 30 6.93 1.26 3.71
N ASP A 31 6.85 1.63 4.99
CA ASP A 31 6.56 0.67 6.06
C ASP A 31 5.11 0.19 6.00
N ALA A 32 4.17 1.09 5.75
CA ALA A 32 2.77 0.73 5.53
C ALA A 32 2.61 -0.21 4.32
N LEU A 33 3.36 0.01 3.23
CA LEU A 33 3.34 -0.89 2.08
C LEU A 33 3.89 -2.28 2.42
N ARG A 34 4.99 -2.35 3.18
CA ARG A 34 5.54 -3.64 3.65
C ARG A 34 4.55 -4.40 4.52
N GLU A 35 3.83 -3.71 5.42
CA GLU A 35 2.77 -4.32 6.23
C GLU A 35 1.64 -4.88 5.35
N LEU A 36 1.16 -4.10 4.38
CA LEU A 36 0.12 -4.55 3.45
C LEU A 36 0.56 -5.75 2.61
N PHE A 37 1.83 -5.79 2.19
CA PHE A 37 2.38 -6.98 1.53
C PHE A 37 2.47 -8.18 2.48
N GLY A 38 2.81 -7.97 3.75
CA GLY A 38 2.75 -8.99 4.80
C GLY A 38 1.34 -9.57 4.99
N ASP A 39 0.32 -8.71 4.95
CA ASP A 39 -1.10 -9.09 4.93
C ASP A 39 -1.52 -9.86 3.67
N LEU A 40 -0.71 -9.87 2.61
CA LEU A 40 -0.82 -10.76 1.46
C LEU A 40 0.07 -12.00 1.55
N GLY A 41 0.91 -12.11 2.57
CA GLY A 41 1.87 -13.20 2.76
C GLY A 41 3.16 -13.00 1.97
N VAL A 42 3.42 -11.78 1.49
CA VAL A 42 4.63 -11.41 0.77
C VAL A 42 5.54 -10.64 1.72
N ALA A 43 6.64 -11.28 2.14
CA ALA A 43 7.68 -10.58 2.90
C ALA A 43 8.51 -9.72 1.94
N VAL A 44 8.55 -8.42 2.22
CA VAL A 44 9.35 -7.45 1.46
C VAL A 44 10.55 -7.06 2.31
N GLY A 45 11.74 -7.05 1.70
CA GLY A 45 12.96 -6.65 2.38
C GLY A 45 12.95 -5.19 2.84
N PRO A 46 13.92 -4.80 3.69
CA PRO A 46 14.04 -3.43 4.18
C PRO A 46 14.42 -2.45 3.07
N ASP A 47 15.06 -2.93 1.99
CA ASP A 47 15.56 -2.09 0.91
C ASP A 47 14.44 -1.58 0.00
N GLU A 48 14.60 -0.35 -0.50
CA GLU A 48 13.65 0.25 -1.46
C GLU A 48 13.55 -0.57 -2.76
N ARG A 49 14.65 -1.21 -3.17
CA ARG A 49 14.67 -2.05 -4.37
C ARG A 49 13.74 -3.26 -4.26
N ASP A 50 13.69 -3.88 -3.08
CA ASP A 50 12.81 -5.01 -2.80
C ASP A 50 11.36 -4.56 -2.79
N LEU A 51 11.10 -3.40 -2.18
CA LEU A 51 9.77 -2.81 -2.15
C LEU A 51 9.28 -2.46 -3.56
N SER A 52 10.08 -1.78 -4.37
CA SER A 52 9.72 -1.48 -5.76
C SER A 52 9.52 -2.76 -6.59
N ALA A 53 10.29 -3.82 -6.35
CA ALA A 53 10.09 -5.10 -7.04
C ALA A 53 8.76 -5.78 -6.65
N ALA A 54 8.40 -5.73 -5.36
CA ALA A 54 7.11 -6.23 -4.87
C ALA A 54 5.94 -5.41 -5.44
N VAL A 55 6.08 -4.08 -5.50
CA VAL A 55 5.10 -3.17 -6.10
C VAL A 55 4.93 -3.45 -7.59
N ARG A 56 6.01 -3.56 -8.36
CA ARG A 56 5.95 -3.96 -9.80
C ARG A 56 5.22 -5.28 -9.98
N SER A 57 5.59 -6.28 -9.19
CA SER A 57 4.96 -7.60 -9.24
C SER A 57 3.46 -7.54 -8.93
N PHE A 58 3.05 -6.70 -7.99
CA PHE A 58 1.64 -6.48 -7.68
C PHE A 58 0.89 -5.72 -8.77
N GLN A 59 1.52 -4.69 -9.35
CA GLN A 59 0.99 -3.92 -10.47
C GLN A 59 0.73 -4.81 -11.68
N ALA A 60 1.71 -5.65 -12.04
CA ALA A 60 1.61 -6.62 -13.12
C ALA A 60 0.39 -7.55 -12.94
N ARG A 61 0.26 -8.16 -11.75
CA ARG A 61 -0.88 -9.03 -11.43
C ARG A 61 -2.23 -8.31 -11.38
N SER A 62 -2.21 -7.00 -11.12
CA SER A 62 -3.41 -6.17 -11.00
C SER A 62 -3.80 -5.47 -12.30
N GLY A 63 -3.03 -5.65 -13.37
CA GLY A 63 -3.23 -4.95 -14.64
C GLY A 63 -2.99 -3.44 -14.56
N LEU A 64 -2.10 -3.01 -13.65
CA LEU A 64 -1.67 -1.62 -13.50
C LEU A 64 -0.34 -1.41 -14.24
N ALA A 65 0.03 -0.15 -14.48
CA ALA A 65 1.37 0.17 -14.98
C ALA A 65 2.44 -0.31 -14.00
N GLU A 66 3.44 -1.03 -14.50
CA GLU A 66 4.52 -1.66 -13.72
C GLU A 66 5.68 -0.69 -13.43
N ASP A 67 5.36 0.52 -12.98
CA ASP A 67 6.35 1.57 -12.70
C ASP A 67 7.11 1.34 -11.37
N GLY A 68 6.63 0.44 -10.51
CA GLY A 68 7.21 0.18 -9.19
C GLY A 68 6.94 1.26 -8.14
N VAL A 69 6.05 2.21 -8.46
CA VAL A 69 5.63 3.30 -7.60
C VAL A 69 4.21 3.04 -7.09
N ALA A 70 4.06 3.04 -5.77
CA ALA A 70 2.77 2.85 -5.14
C ALA A 70 1.93 4.15 -5.16
N GLY A 71 1.42 4.53 -6.33
CA GLY A 71 0.44 5.61 -6.48
C GLY A 71 -0.95 5.25 -5.91
N PRO A 72 -1.91 6.20 -5.89
CA PRO A 72 -3.20 6.01 -5.22
C PRO A 72 -4.01 4.81 -5.73
N ARG A 73 -3.95 4.56 -7.04
CA ARG A 73 -4.62 3.40 -7.65
C ARG A 73 -3.99 2.09 -7.18
N THR A 74 -2.66 2.02 -7.10
CA THR A 74 -1.92 0.87 -6.59
C THR A 74 -2.25 0.63 -5.12
N VAL A 75 -2.19 1.68 -4.30
CA VAL A 75 -2.47 1.62 -2.86
C VAL A 75 -3.91 1.18 -2.60
N HIS A 76 -4.89 1.75 -3.29
CA HIS A 76 -6.29 1.38 -3.15
C HIS A 76 -6.52 -0.11 -3.45
N ARG A 77 -5.92 -0.63 -4.53
CA ARG A 77 -5.98 -2.05 -4.87
C ARG A 77 -5.30 -2.92 -3.81
N LEU A 78 -4.10 -2.52 -3.37
CA LEU A 78 -3.31 -3.26 -2.39
C LEU A 78 -4.05 -3.39 -1.05
N VAL A 79 -4.60 -2.28 -0.54
CA VAL A 79 -5.38 -2.26 0.71
C VAL A 79 -6.59 -3.19 0.60
N ARG A 80 -7.34 -3.15 -0.51
CA ARG A 80 -8.49 -4.03 -0.72
C ARG A 80 -8.09 -5.50 -0.73
N SER A 81 -6.98 -5.84 -1.41
CA SER A 81 -6.47 -7.21 -1.45
C SER A 81 -5.99 -7.68 -0.08
N ALA A 82 -5.28 -6.82 0.67
CA ALA A 82 -4.81 -7.12 2.02
C ALA A 82 -5.98 -7.35 2.99
N ALA A 83 -7.04 -6.55 2.92
CA ALA A 83 -8.26 -6.76 3.69
C ALA A 83 -8.90 -8.13 3.40
N GLN A 84 -9.08 -8.47 2.11
CA GLN A 84 -9.62 -9.77 1.72
C GLN A 84 -8.75 -10.94 2.19
N ALA A 85 -7.43 -10.82 2.10
CA ALA A 85 -6.51 -11.84 2.57
C ALA A 85 -6.61 -12.02 4.10
N ARG A 86 -6.79 -10.95 4.87
CA ARG A 86 -7.00 -11.03 6.32
C ARG A 86 -8.32 -11.72 6.67
N ASP A 87 -9.41 -11.36 6.00
CA ASP A 87 -10.71 -11.99 6.21
C ASP A 87 -10.64 -13.50 5.96
N LEU A 88 -10.03 -13.91 4.84
CA LEU A 88 -9.84 -15.32 4.49
C LEU A 88 -8.99 -16.09 5.53
N ARG A 89 -7.96 -15.46 6.08
CA ARG A 89 -7.16 -16.07 7.17
C ARG A 89 -7.99 -16.24 8.43
N GLY A 90 -8.85 -15.26 8.76
CA GLY A 90 -9.75 -15.33 9.90
C GLY A 90 -10.70 -16.53 9.82
N PHE A 91 -11.29 -16.78 8.65
CA PHE A 91 -12.16 -17.94 8.45
C PHE A 91 -11.43 -19.28 8.58
N ARG A 92 -10.16 -19.38 8.17
CA ARG A 92 -9.38 -20.62 8.26
C ARG A 92 -8.92 -20.96 9.68
N ALA A 93 -8.88 -19.96 10.57
CA ALA A 93 -8.43 -20.12 11.95
C ALA A 93 -9.55 -20.49 12.93
N ALA A 94 -10.82 -20.49 12.49
CA ALA A 94 -11.99 -20.90 13.25
C ALA A 94 -12.33 -22.38 13.00
#